data_AF-A0A7L2RZ01-F1
#
_entry.id   AF-A0A7L2RZ01-F1
#
_cell.length_a   1.000
_cell.length_b   1.000
_cell.length_c   1.000
_cell.angle_alpha   90.00
_cell.angle_beta   90.00
_cell.angle_gamma   90.00
#
_symmetry.space_group_name_H-M   'P 1'
#
loop_
_entity.id
_entity.type
_entity.pdbx_description
1 polymer ?
#
loop_
_entity_poly.entity_id
_entity_poly.type
_entity_poly.pdbx_seq_one_letter_code
_entity_poly.pdbx_strand_id
1 'polypeptide(L)'
;RHPGACTMLPLLLLLLPAAHDAVQHLSYEPRLAKEPRLEGLTTGSTFVLEQPRCVFGDYNNTDIWLVVALENTTFNNNVKPGTAESAYQRFPDNVTAYMTLNATLANYPCPKTTKDITVLRVGSETSCAQDVTRYSCNGPLPGPGPYKVKFVALNGSEPVADTKWSSLIMLKS
;
A
#
# COMPACT_ATOMS: atom_id res chain seq x y z
N ARG A 1 28.56 -55.77 37.76
CA ARG A 1 27.50 -55.67 36.72
C ARG A 1 26.50 -54.62 37.18
N HIS A 2 26.50 -53.44 36.56
CA HIS A 2 25.55 -52.37 36.83
C HIS A 2 24.30 -52.54 35.94
N PRO A 3 23.07 -52.42 36.46
CA PRO A 3 21.93 -52.18 35.60
C PRO A 3 21.83 -50.68 35.32
N GLY A 4 21.81 -50.33 34.04
CA GLY A 4 21.74 -48.95 33.56
C GLY A 4 20.40 -48.30 33.87
N ALA A 5 20.44 -47.09 34.41
CA ALA A 5 19.30 -46.20 34.48
C ALA A 5 19.05 -45.60 33.08
N CYS A 6 18.00 -46.07 32.40
CA CYS A 6 17.54 -45.48 31.15
C CYS A 6 16.84 -44.15 31.48
N THR A 7 17.58 -43.05 31.40
CA THR A 7 17.07 -41.70 31.61
C THR A 7 16.25 -41.30 30.39
N MET A 8 14.92 -41.41 30.48
CA MET A 8 14.01 -40.88 29.47
C MET A 8 14.00 -39.35 29.59
N LEU A 9 14.70 -38.68 28.67
CA LEU A 9 14.64 -37.22 28.52
C LEU A 9 13.28 -36.86 27.89
N PRO A 10 12.39 -36.11 28.54
CA PRO A 10 11.16 -35.67 27.91
C PRO A 10 11.54 -34.62 26.86
N LEU A 11 11.32 -34.95 25.58
CA LEU A 11 11.48 -34.02 24.47
C LEU A 11 10.38 -32.95 24.57
N LEU A 12 10.66 -31.88 25.31
CA LEU A 12 9.79 -30.71 25.41
C LEU A 12 9.87 -29.96 24.07
N LEU A 13 8.98 -30.29 23.14
CA LEU A 13 8.75 -29.54 21.90
C LEU A 13 8.25 -28.13 22.29
N LEU A 14 9.17 -27.17 22.36
CA LEU A 14 8.86 -25.75 22.42
C LEU A 14 8.14 -25.36 21.12
N LEU A 15 6.81 -25.37 21.17
CA LEU A 15 5.98 -24.63 20.22
C LEU A 15 6.21 -23.14 20.50
N LEU A 16 7.31 -22.60 19.98
CA LEU A 16 7.47 -21.15 19.90
C LEU A 16 6.33 -20.65 19.00
N PRO A 17 5.38 -19.85 19.50
CA PRO A 17 4.50 -19.15 18.59
C PRO A 17 5.41 -18.34 17.68
N ALA A 18 5.28 -18.55 16.36
CA ALA A 18 5.87 -17.63 15.40
C ALA A 18 5.39 -16.24 15.82
N ALA A 19 6.32 -15.39 16.27
CA ALA A 19 6.05 -14.01 16.59
C ALA A 19 5.62 -13.38 15.27
N HIS A 20 4.30 -13.34 15.03
CA HIS A 20 3.75 -12.50 14.00
C HIS A 20 3.95 -11.10 14.54
N ASP A 21 4.97 -10.39 14.03
CA ASP A 21 5.11 -8.97 14.33
C ASP A 21 3.75 -8.31 14.01
N ALA A 22 3.19 -7.64 15.02
CA ALA A 22 1.89 -7.00 14.86
C ALA A 22 2.01 -5.91 13.78
N VAL A 23 1.05 -5.87 12.86
CA VAL A 23 1.01 -4.83 11.81
C VAL A 23 0.97 -3.46 12.49
N GLN A 24 1.95 -2.61 12.21
CA GLN A 24 2.03 -1.28 12.81
C GLN A 24 1.10 -0.30 12.08
N HIS A 25 0.19 0.32 12.81
CA HIS A 25 -0.67 1.39 12.30
C HIS A 25 -0.01 2.76 12.50
N LEU A 26 0.45 3.38 11.42
CA LEU A 26 1.13 4.68 11.41
C LEU A 26 0.12 5.83 11.43
N SER A 27 0.45 6.92 12.13
CA SER A 27 -0.44 8.07 12.26
C SER A 27 -0.53 8.96 11.01
N TYR A 28 0.32 8.71 10.00
CA TYR A 28 0.35 9.44 8.75
C TYR A 28 -0.98 9.33 8.00
N GLU A 29 -1.38 10.40 7.33
CA GLU A 29 -2.57 10.48 6.50
C GLU A 29 -2.13 10.98 5.12
N PRO A 30 -2.34 10.20 4.02
CA PRO A 30 -2.04 10.68 2.68
C PRO A 30 -2.87 11.91 2.34
N ARG A 31 -2.29 12.85 1.61
CA ARG A 31 -2.94 14.12 1.27
C ARG A 31 -2.63 14.49 -0.16
N LEU A 32 -3.55 15.24 -0.78
CA LEU A 32 -3.28 15.88 -2.06
C LEU A 32 -2.05 16.79 -1.93
N ALA A 33 -1.23 16.80 -2.98
CA ALA A 33 -0.02 17.61 -3.01
C ALA A 33 -0.36 19.10 -2.82
N LYS A 34 0.35 19.75 -1.88
CA LYS A 34 0.23 21.20 -1.64
C LYS A 34 1.39 21.98 -2.21
N GLU A 35 2.59 21.42 -2.10
CA GLU A 35 3.83 22.07 -2.52
C GLU A 35 4.69 21.13 -3.39
N PRO A 36 5.16 21.61 -4.56
CA PRO A 36 4.83 22.92 -5.14
C PRO A 36 3.35 23.01 -5.52
N ARG A 37 2.83 24.24 -5.70
CA ARG A 37 1.48 24.43 -6.26
C ARG A 37 1.44 23.88 -7.67
N LEU A 38 0.65 22.83 -7.87
CA LEU A 38 0.47 22.19 -9.17
C LEU A 38 -0.91 22.54 -9.74
N GLU A 39 -0.95 22.81 -11.03
CA GLU A 39 -2.20 22.71 -11.77
C GLU A 39 -2.57 21.23 -11.98
N GLY A 40 -3.86 20.94 -12.13
CA GLY A 40 -4.32 19.57 -12.34
C GLY A 40 -4.03 18.62 -11.16
N LEU A 41 -4.11 19.13 -9.92
CA LEU A 41 -4.09 18.32 -8.69
C LEU A 41 -5.17 17.24 -8.72
N THR A 42 -6.32 17.56 -9.32
CA THR A 42 -7.36 16.62 -9.70
C THR A 42 -7.77 16.91 -11.14
N THR A 43 -8.03 15.84 -11.91
CA THR A 43 -8.61 15.87 -13.26
C THR A 43 -9.86 14.98 -13.27
N GLY A 44 -10.42 14.66 -14.43
CA GLY A 44 -11.53 13.71 -14.54
C GLY A 44 -11.18 12.26 -14.21
N SER A 45 -9.88 11.91 -14.15
CA SER A 45 -9.43 10.54 -13.96
C SER A 45 -8.13 10.39 -13.17
N THR A 46 -7.56 11.49 -12.66
CA THR A 46 -6.32 11.46 -11.89
C THR A 46 -6.36 12.39 -10.70
N PHE A 47 -5.56 12.08 -9.68
CA PHE A 47 -5.24 13.01 -8.61
C PHE A 47 -3.77 12.92 -8.21
N VAL A 48 -3.26 13.93 -7.52
CA VAL A 48 -1.84 14.05 -7.15
C VAL A 48 -1.68 14.07 -5.65
N LEU A 49 -0.95 13.10 -5.11
CA LEU A 49 -0.61 12.98 -3.68
C LEU A 49 0.80 13.48 -3.39
N GLU A 50 1.03 13.85 -2.13
CA GLU A 50 2.37 13.93 -1.56
C GLU A 50 3.00 12.53 -1.51
N GLN A 51 4.30 12.41 -1.82
CA GLN A 51 5.04 11.17 -1.55
C GLN A 51 5.12 10.93 -0.03
N PRO A 52 5.00 9.69 0.46
CA PRO A 52 5.05 9.35 1.89
C PRO A 52 6.50 9.34 2.42
N ARG A 53 7.24 10.43 2.20
CA ARG A 53 8.63 10.57 2.64
C ARG A 53 8.70 10.67 4.16
N CYS A 54 9.74 10.06 4.75
CA CYS A 54 9.96 10.00 6.20
C CYS A 54 8.81 9.31 6.98
N VAL A 55 7.96 8.52 6.32
CA VAL A 55 6.86 7.77 6.97
C VAL A 55 7.30 6.35 7.34
N PHE A 56 8.05 5.69 6.45
CA PHE A 56 8.40 4.27 6.54
C PHE A 56 9.88 4.03 6.89
N GLY A 57 10.50 4.91 7.68
CA GLY A 57 11.94 4.85 7.97
C GLY A 57 12.40 3.52 8.60
N ASP A 58 11.55 2.91 9.42
CA ASP A 58 11.82 1.65 10.12
C ASP A 58 11.53 0.40 9.26
N TYR A 59 11.11 0.57 7.99
CA TYR A 59 10.65 -0.51 7.09
C TYR A 59 11.49 -0.58 5.80
N ASN A 60 12.81 -0.41 5.92
CA ASN A 60 13.77 -0.23 4.83
C ASN A 60 13.78 -1.32 3.73
N ASN A 61 13.31 -2.53 4.02
CA ASN A 61 13.30 -3.68 3.11
C ASN A 61 11.89 -4.05 2.62
N THR A 62 10.93 -3.13 2.71
CA THR A 62 9.53 -3.37 2.34
C THR A 62 9.14 -2.68 1.04
N ASP A 63 8.18 -3.29 0.34
CA ASP A 63 7.48 -2.67 -0.78
C ASP A 63 6.33 -1.83 -0.23
N ILE A 64 6.29 -0.57 -0.64
CA ILE A 64 5.26 0.40 -0.26
C ILE A 64 4.24 0.45 -1.39
N TRP A 65 3.00 0.08 -1.08
CA TRP A 65 1.88 0.06 -2.00
C TRP A 65 0.88 1.15 -1.67
N LEU A 66 0.26 1.74 -2.68
CA LEU A 66 -0.91 2.59 -2.51
C LEU A 66 -2.18 1.77 -2.70
N VAL A 67 -3.04 1.76 -1.69
CA VAL A 67 -4.42 1.26 -1.81
C VAL A 67 -5.30 2.42 -2.24
N VAL A 68 -6.02 2.25 -3.35
CA VAL A 68 -7.05 3.18 -3.82
C VAL A 68 -8.40 2.52 -3.67
N ALA A 69 -9.34 3.19 -3.01
CA ALA A 69 -10.63 2.62 -2.64
C ALA A 69 -11.78 3.61 -2.81
N LEU A 70 -12.99 3.09 -2.94
CA LEU A 70 -14.22 3.88 -2.78
C LEU A 70 -14.44 4.24 -1.30
N GLU A 71 -15.21 5.30 -1.03
CA GLU A 71 -15.52 5.79 0.32
C GLU A 71 -15.99 4.67 1.29
N ASN A 72 -16.93 3.84 0.86
CA ASN A 72 -17.56 2.82 1.72
C ASN A 72 -16.82 1.47 1.76
N THR A 73 -15.56 1.43 1.30
CA THR A 73 -14.79 0.20 1.29
C THR A 73 -14.17 -0.12 2.65
N THR A 74 -14.30 -1.38 3.07
CA THR A 74 -13.42 -2.03 4.06
C THR A 74 -12.38 -2.85 3.31
N PHE A 75 -11.09 -2.52 3.50
CA PHE A 75 -9.98 -3.20 2.82
C PHE A 75 -9.20 -4.06 3.81
N ASN A 76 -9.01 -5.33 3.47
CA ASN A 76 -8.16 -6.26 4.23
C ASN A 76 -6.72 -6.12 3.74
N ASN A 77 -5.80 -5.66 4.59
CA ASN A 77 -4.38 -5.49 4.23
C ASN A 77 -3.66 -6.81 3.91
N ASN A 78 -4.24 -7.96 4.25
CA ASN A 78 -3.68 -9.27 3.88
C ASN A 78 -3.94 -9.64 2.42
N VAL A 79 -4.74 -8.84 1.69
CA VAL A 79 -4.91 -9.01 0.25
C VAL A 79 -3.57 -8.73 -0.44
N LYS A 80 -3.09 -9.72 -1.18
CA LYS A 80 -1.81 -9.60 -1.89
C LYS A 80 -1.95 -8.65 -3.08
N PRO A 81 -0.95 -7.81 -3.36
CA PRO A 81 -0.90 -7.07 -4.61
C PRO A 81 -0.74 -8.07 -5.77
N GLY A 82 -1.23 -7.68 -6.95
CA GLY A 82 -1.07 -8.49 -8.16
C GLY A 82 -2.04 -9.68 -8.25
N THR A 83 -3.12 -9.69 -7.46
CA THR A 83 -4.20 -10.68 -7.54
C THR A 83 -5.48 -10.04 -8.05
N ALA A 84 -6.47 -10.86 -8.42
CA ALA A 84 -7.78 -10.36 -8.83
C ALA A 84 -8.48 -9.51 -7.74
N GLU A 85 -8.21 -9.78 -6.45
CA GLU A 85 -8.82 -9.09 -5.31
C GLU A 85 -8.28 -7.67 -5.11
N SER A 86 -7.11 -7.35 -5.67
CA SER A 86 -6.45 -6.04 -5.63
C SER A 86 -6.21 -5.44 -7.01
N ALA A 87 -6.85 -5.99 -8.05
CA ALA A 87 -6.61 -5.64 -9.44
C ALA A 87 -7.34 -4.36 -9.87
N TYR A 88 -6.62 -3.45 -10.54
CA TYR A 88 -7.20 -2.27 -11.17
C TYR A 88 -8.30 -2.62 -12.18
N GLN A 89 -8.11 -3.68 -12.98
CA GLN A 89 -9.03 -4.06 -14.06
C GLN A 89 -10.40 -4.53 -13.55
N ARG A 90 -10.53 -4.79 -12.26
CA ARG A 90 -11.78 -5.19 -11.60
C ARG A 90 -12.42 -4.05 -10.80
N PHE A 91 -11.75 -2.90 -10.74
CA PHE A 91 -12.22 -1.71 -10.03
C PHE A 91 -13.00 -0.81 -10.99
N PRO A 92 -14.18 -0.29 -10.61
CA PRO A 92 -14.86 -0.45 -9.33
C PRO A 92 -15.90 -1.59 -9.31
N ASP A 93 -16.14 -2.25 -10.45
CA ASP A 93 -17.33 -3.07 -10.68
C ASP A 93 -17.34 -4.39 -9.89
N ASN A 94 -16.18 -5.03 -9.73
CA ASN A 94 -16.04 -6.30 -9.03
C ASN A 94 -15.29 -6.18 -7.71
N VAL A 95 -14.37 -5.20 -7.60
CA VAL A 95 -13.66 -4.89 -6.36
C VAL A 95 -13.79 -3.40 -6.06
N THR A 96 -13.91 -3.08 -4.78
CA THR A 96 -14.10 -1.70 -4.30
C THR A 96 -12.81 -1.03 -3.84
N ALA A 97 -11.67 -1.72 -4.01
CA ALA A 97 -10.32 -1.20 -3.86
C ALA A 97 -9.33 -1.98 -4.72
N TYR A 98 -8.22 -1.33 -5.08
CA TYR A 98 -7.11 -1.94 -5.79
C TYR A 98 -5.77 -1.43 -5.23
N MET A 99 -4.68 -2.16 -5.51
CA MET A 99 -3.32 -1.78 -5.13
C MET A 99 -2.51 -1.35 -6.35
N THR A 100 -1.77 -0.26 -6.22
CA THR A 100 -0.91 0.26 -7.29
C THR A 100 0.32 0.97 -6.72
N LEU A 101 1.16 1.52 -7.61
CA LEU A 101 2.35 2.33 -7.27
C LEU A 101 3.32 1.60 -6.31
N ASN A 102 3.71 0.36 -6.65
CA ASN A 102 4.76 -0.35 -5.91
C ASN A 102 6.06 0.47 -5.95
N ALA A 103 6.54 0.86 -4.78
CA ALA A 103 7.76 1.60 -4.61
C ALA A 103 8.54 1.11 -3.39
N THR A 104 9.86 1.19 -3.45
CA THR A 104 10.72 0.95 -2.28
C THR A 104 10.96 2.26 -1.52
N LEU A 105 11.49 2.18 -0.29
CA LEU A 105 11.87 3.38 0.47
C LEU A 105 12.87 4.28 -0.27
N ALA A 106 13.71 3.71 -1.14
CA ALA A 106 14.64 4.46 -1.98
C ALA A 106 13.95 5.40 -2.98
N ASN A 107 12.67 5.14 -3.32
CA ASN A 107 11.85 6.03 -4.14
C ASN A 107 11.29 7.22 -3.34
N TYR A 108 11.31 7.15 -1.99
CA TYR A 108 10.83 8.19 -1.07
C TYR A 108 11.93 8.68 -0.11
N PRO A 109 13.07 9.19 -0.62
CA PRO A 109 14.18 9.56 0.23
C PRO A 109 13.81 10.62 1.27
N CYS A 110 14.39 10.49 2.46
CA CYS A 110 14.26 11.43 3.58
C CYS A 110 15.63 12.09 3.83
N PRO A 111 15.71 13.43 4.02
CA PRO A 111 14.61 14.38 4.12
C PRO A 111 14.01 14.77 2.75
N LYS A 112 12.80 15.37 2.77
CA LYS A 112 12.20 15.99 1.58
C LYS A 112 13.09 17.14 1.11
N THR A 113 13.66 17.03 -0.09
CA THR A 113 14.41 18.12 -0.70
C THR A 113 13.44 19.19 -1.21
N THR A 114 13.71 20.46 -0.93
CA THR A 114 12.83 21.57 -1.33
C THR A 114 12.94 21.92 -2.82
N LYS A 115 13.93 21.37 -3.52
CA LYS A 115 14.24 21.69 -4.92
C LYS A 115 13.52 20.77 -5.92
N ASP A 116 13.02 19.63 -5.49
CA ASP A 116 12.46 18.61 -6.37
C ASP A 116 10.93 18.57 -6.27
N ILE A 117 10.26 18.43 -7.42
CA ILE A 117 8.81 18.18 -7.45
C ILE A 117 8.57 16.71 -7.14
N THR A 118 8.31 16.40 -5.87
CA THR A 118 8.16 15.01 -5.38
C THR A 118 6.70 14.67 -5.10
N VAL A 119 5.98 14.22 -6.12
CA VAL A 119 4.55 13.87 -6.03
C VAL A 119 4.27 12.47 -6.58
N LEU A 120 3.09 11.94 -6.27
CA LEU A 120 2.56 10.70 -6.82
C LEU A 120 1.27 11.01 -7.58
N ARG A 121 1.27 10.84 -8.90
CA ARG A 121 0.05 10.96 -9.70
C ARG A 121 -0.64 9.60 -9.77
N VAL A 122 -1.83 9.52 -9.17
CA VAL A 122 -2.69 8.34 -9.25
C VAL A 122 -3.51 8.41 -10.52
N GLY A 123 -3.55 7.31 -11.26
CA GLY A 123 -4.30 7.15 -12.50
C GLY A 123 -3.59 7.58 -13.79
N SER A 124 -2.26 7.74 -13.77
CA SER A 124 -1.51 8.28 -14.92
C SER A 124 -1.10 7.24 -15.97
N GLU A 125 -1.21 5.94 -15.70
CA GLU A 125 -0.75 4.89 -16.62
C GLU A 125 -1.87 4.43 -17.56
N THR A 126 -2.10 5.19 -18.63
CA THR A 126 -3.09 4.83 -19.66
C THR A 126 -2.70 3.58 -20.44
N SER A 127 -1.41 3.27 -20.54
CA SER A 127 -0.89 2.15 -21.33
C SER A 127 -1.25 0.78 -20.77
N CYS A 128 -1.50 0.66 -19.46
CA CYS A 128 -1.92 -0.61 -18.84
C CYS A 128 -3.42 -0.71 -18.59
N ALA A 129 -4.20 0.32 -18.91
CA ALA A 129 -5.61 0.38 -18.54
C ALA A 129 -6.43 -0.79 -19.14
N GLN A 130 -6.02 -1.30 -20.30
CA GLN A 130 -6.65 -2.43 -20.99
C GLN A 130 -5.84 -3.73 -20.89
N ASP A 131 -4.71 -3.71 -20.19
CA ASP A 131 -3.84 -4.87 -20.04
C ASP A 131 -4.28 -5.69 -18.82
N VAL A 132 -5.05 -6.75 -19.07
CA VAL A 132 -5.58 -7.66 -18.04
C VAL A 132 -4.51 -8.50 -17.34
N THR A 133 -3.27 -8.48 -17.83
CA THR A 133 -2.14 -9.17 -17.19
C THR A 133 -1.43 -8.28 -16.16
N ARG A 134 -1.66 -6.96 -16.19
CA ARG A 134 -1.06 -5.98 -15.29
C ARG A 134 -2.00 -5.57 -14.15
N TYR A 135 -2.20 -6.46 -13.19
CA TYR A 135 -3.12 -6.25 -12.05
C TYR A 135 -2.87 -4.97 -11.25
N SER A 136 -1.61 -4.58 -11.04
CA SER A 136 -1.22 -3.40 -10.25
C SER A 136 -1.21 -2.06 -11.03
N CYS A 137 -1.88 -2.01 -12.18
CA CYS A 137 -1.91 -0.84 -13.06
C CYS A 137 -2.30 0.45 -12.30
N ASN A 138 -1.55 1.52 -12.50
CA ASN A 138 -1.91 2.87 -12.03
C ASN A 138 -2.82 3.56 -13.07
N GLY A 139 -3.88 2.87 -13.50
CA GLY A 139 -4.71 3.28 -14.62
C GLY A 139 -5.71 4.39 -14.26
N PRO A 140 -6.22 5.13 -15.27
CA PRO A 140 -7.15 6.23 -15.06
C PRO A 140 -8.36 5.84 -14.20
N LEU A 141 -8.74 6.71 -13.27
CA LEU A 141 -9.89 6.47 -12.41
C LEU A 141 -11.20 6.59 -13.21
N PRO A 142 -12.21 5.74 -12.90
CA PRO A 142 -13.39 5.58 -13.73
C PRO A 142 -14.42 6.72 -13.65
N GLY A 143 -14.32 7.62 -12.67
CA GLY A 143 -15.28 8.72 -12.52
C GLY A 143 -14.97 9.68 -11.36
N PRO A 144 -15.93 10.53 -10.97
CA PRO A 144 -15.70 11.61 -10.00
C PRO A 144 -15.32 11.19 -8.57
N GLY A 145 -15.52 9.93 -8.17
CA GLY A 145 -15.37 9.46 -6.79
C GLY A 145 -16.66 9.55 -5.97
N PRO A 146 -16.60 9.63 -4.62
CA PRO A 146 -15.40 9.88 -3.80
C PRO A 146 -14.44 8.69 -3.67
N TYR A 147 -13.15 9.00 -3.68
CA TYR A 147 -12.06 8.05 -3.42
C TYR A 147 -11.41 8.30 -2.06
N LYS A 148 -10.85 7.26 -1.47
CA LYS A 148 -9.92 7.35 -0.33
C LYS A 148 -8.71 6.45 -0.59
N VAL A 149 -7.58 6.85 -0.03
CA VAL A 149 -6.31 6.13 -0.16
C VAL A 149 -5.60 5.95 1.16
N LYS A 150 -4.77 4.90 1.24
CA LYS A 150 -3.76 4.69 2.29
C LYS A 150 -2.53 3.99 1.71
N PHE A 151 -1.40 4.08 2.41
CA PHE A 151 -0.22 3.29 2.08
C PHE A 151 -0.15 2.04 2.96
N VAL A 152 0.37 0.95 2.40
CA VAL A 152 0.66 -0.30 3.11
C VAL A 152 2.08 -0.72 2.77
N ALA A 153 2.89 -1.02 3.78
CA ALA A 153 4.22 -1.60 3.64
C ALA A 153 4.13 -3.12 3.75
N LEU A 154 4.66 -3.82 2.75
CA LEU A 154 4.66 -5.27 2.66
C LEU A 154 6.09 -5.81 2.69
N ASN A 155 6.33 -6.83 3.52
CA ASN A 155 7.50 -7.68 3.40
C ASN A 155 7.13 -8.89 2.53
N GLY A 156 7.42 -8.81 1.23
CA GLY A 156 6.87 -9.73 0.25
C GLY A 156 5.34 -9.60 0.15
N SER A 157 4.60 -10.56 0.69
CA SER A 157 3.13 -10.54 0.74
C SER A 157 2.56 -10.19 2.12
N GLU A 158 3.40 -10.09 3.15
CA GLU A 158 2.96 -9.92 4.52
C GLU A 158 2.89 -8.42 4.88
N PRO A 159 1.74 -7.90 5.32
CA PRO A 159 1.65 -6.53 5.77
C PRO A 159 2.40 -6.35 7.08
N VAL A 160 3.28 -5.35 7.13
CA VAL A 160 4.05 -5.01 8.34
C VAL A 160 3.73 -3.63 8.89
N ALA A 161 3.24 -2.72 8.04
CA ALA A 161 2.68 -1.45 8.48
C ALA A 161 1.65 -0.89 7.50
N ASP A 162 0.77 -0.01 7.97
CA ASP A 162 -0.08 0.81 7.13
C ASP A 162 -0.30 2.23 7.68
N THR A 163 -0.85 3.11 6.86
CA THR A 163 -1.19 4.48 7.27
C THR A 163 -2.68 4.61 7.55
N LYS A 164 -3.09 5.75 8.13
CA LYS A 164 -4.51 6.14 8.12
C LYS A 164 -5.01 6.29 6.67
N TRP A 165 -6.32 6.16 6.52
CA TRP A 165 -7.01 6.62 5.31
C TRP A 165 -6.93 8.14 5.21
N SER A 166 -6.74 8.61 3.99
CA SER A 166 -6.91 10.03 3.62
C SER A 166 -8.35 10.49 3.78
N SER A 167 -8.50 11.80 3.91
CA SER A 167 -9.73 12.52 3.59
C SER A 167 -10.23 12.17 2.18
N LEU A 168 -11.55 12.24 1.96
CA LEU A 168 -12.13 11.92 0.65
C LEU A 168 -11.61 12.82 -0.47
N ILE A 169 -11.33 12.22 -1.62
CA ILE A 169 -10.81 12.85 -2.81
C ILE A 169 -11.89 12.82 -3.88
N MET A 170 -12.30 14.01 -4.32
CA MET A 170 -13.21 14.19 -5.45
C MET A 170 -12.42 14.57 -6.70
N LEU A 171 -12.73 13.91 -7.80
CA LEU A 171 -12.23 14.26 -9.12
C LEU A 171 -13.12 15.31 -9.77
N LYS A 172 -12.60 15.96 -10.81
CA LYS A 172 -13.37 16.97 -11.56
C LYS A 172 -14.32 16.26 -12.51
N SER A 173 -15.54 16.77 -12.65
CA SER A 173 -16.47 16.35 -13.70
C SER A 173 -16.27 17.16 -14.97
#